data_AF-A0A7S4EIF9-F1
#
_entry.id   AF-A0A7S4EIF9-F1
#
_cell.length_a   1.000
_cell.length_b   1.000
_cell.length_c   1.000
_cell.angle_alpha   90.00
_cell.angle_beta   90.00
_cell.angle_gamma   90.00
#
_symmetry.space_group_name_H-M   'P 1'
#
loop_
_entity.id
_entity.type
_entity.pdbx_description
1 polymer ?
#
loop_
_entity_poly.entity_id
_entity_poly.type
_entity_poly.pdbx_seq_one_letter_code
_entity_poly.pdbx_strand_id
1 'polypeptide(L)'
;MPSKSIRRLGNDYDSVASIESNLKAMDQIMANEIDMLSLHDRNAIYEEIHGVSNMATKETPEIIENALQKFEAELENNYSTDAASNSNSANAGEASPRLAYDIIMNQQPANKNLASKTLLRDDNFRLRFLRFVFFDVKAAVARMLLFLNAIHTLYGLEALKKFDTSMNFFIPDGDAQAALRAGYIQLLPFRDRSGRRIIVFLMDALRLRSEVRVSTGAIPCPALPYDTHTKIRYNTDTQKQNYAHPTR
;
A
#
# COMPACT_ATOMS: atom_id res chain seq x y z
N MET A 1 6.80 -74.97 -31.85
CA MET A 1 6.80 -73.68 -31.12
C MET A 1 7.17 -72.58 -32.11
N PRO A 2 6.23 -71.72 -32.55
CA PRO A 2 6.51 -70.70 -33.56
C PRO A 2 7.23 -69.50 -32.94
N SER A 3 8.38 -69.15 -33.52
CA SER A 3 9.18 -67.97 -33.20
C SER A 3 8.39 -66.71 -33.54
N LYS A 4 8.05 -65.91 -32.52
CA LYS A 4 7.44 -64.58 -32.69
C LYS A 4 8.53 -63.61 -33.15
N SER A 5 8.52 -63.29 -34.44
CA SER A 5 9.29 -62.21 -35.03
C SER A 5 8.95 -60.88 -34.35
N ILE A 6 9.92 -60.33 -33.62
CA ILE A 6 9.86 -58.97 -33.05
C ILE A 6 10.00 -57.99 -34.23
N ARG A 7 8.89 -57.39 -34.66
CA ARG A 7 8.93 -56.26 -35.59
C ARG A 7 9.60 -55.09 -34.87
N ARG A 8 10.78 -54.69 -35.35
CA ARG A 8 11.43 -53.45 -34.93
C ARG A 8 10.54 -52.28 -35.34
N LEU A 9 10.07 -51.50 -34.36
CA LEU A 9 9.41 -50.22 -34.60
C LEU A 9 10.38 -49.35 -35.39
N GLY A 10 9.96 -48.95 -36.59
CA GLY A 10 10.73 -48.09 -37.48
C GLY A 10 11.02 -46.74 -36.81
N ASN A 11 12.17 -46.16 -37.15
CA ASN A 11 12.66 -44.89 -36.63
C ASN A 11 11.70 -43.73 -36.94
N ASP A 12 10.96 -43.25 -35.95
CA ASP A 12 10.15 -42.02 -35.99
C ASP A 12 10.98 -40.73 -35.81
N TYR A 13 12.31 -40.80 -35.85
CA TYR A 13 13.20 -39.68 -35.54
C TYR A 13 13.21 -38.55 -36.57
N ASP A 14 12.91 -38.83 -37.85
CA ASP A 14 12.87 -37.80 -38.89
C ASP A 14 11.68 -36.82 -38.74
N SER A 15 10.64 -37.23 -38.00
CA SER A 15 9.46 -36.40 -37.71
C SER A 15 9.79 -35.25 -36.73
N VAL A 16 10.65 -35.52 -35.75
CA VAL A 16 10.95 -34.55 -34.66
C VAL A 16 11.76 -33.36 -35.18
N ALA A 17 12.72 -33.59 -36.09
CA ALA A 17 13.54 -32.52 -36.67
C ALA A 17 12.71 -31.54 -37.52
N SER A 18 11.69 -32.04 -38.22
CA SER A 18 10.75 -31.21 -38.99
C SER A 18 9.93 -30.28 -38.08
N ILE A 19 9.47 -30.79 -36.93
CA ILE A 19 8.69 -30.02 -35.96
C ILE A 19 9.54 -28.86 -35.37
N GLU A 20 10.80 -29.12 -35.03
CA GLU A 20 11.68 -28.10 -34.45
C GLU A 20 11.97 -26.94 -35.44
N SER A 21 12.17 -27.27 -36.72
CA SER A 21 12.36 -26.27 -37.77
C SER A 21 11.12 -25.37 -37.94
N ASN A 22 9.93 -25.96 -37.87
CA ASN A 22 8.68 -25.20 -37.97
C ASN A 22 8.46 -24.28 -36.76
N LEU A 23 8.81 -24.73 -35.55
CA LEU A 23 8.71 -23.90 -34.34
C LEU A 23 9.61 -22.67 -34.44
N LYS A 24 10.86 -22.83 -34.87
CA LYS A 24 11.79 -21.70 -35.08
C LYS A 24 11.27 -20.72 -36.13
N ALA A 25 10.69 -21.22 -37.22
CA ALA A 25 10.09 -20.36 -38.25
C ALA A 25 8.88 -19.58 -37.71
N MET A 26 8.03 -20.20 -36.89
CA MET A 26 6.90 -19.53 -36.25
C MET A 26 7.34 -18.47 -35.25
N ASP A 27 8.33 -18.76 -34.40
CA ASP A 27 8.89 -17.79 -33.47
C ASP A 27 9.48 -16.57 -34.20
N GLN A 28 10.15 -16.80 -35.33
CA GLN A 28 10.71 -15.74 -36.17
C GLN A 28 9.62 -14.84 -36.77
N ILE A 29 8.51 -15.43 -37.25
CA ILE A 29 7.37 -14.68 -37.78
C ILE A 29 6.72 -13.85 -36.67
N MET A 30 6.46 -14.45 -35.51
CA MET A 30 5.89 -13.74 -34.36
C MET A 30 6.79 -12.59 -33.88
N ALA A 31 8.10 -12.81 -33.79
CA ALA A 31 9.05 -11.77 -33.40
C ALA A 31 9.03 -10.59 -34.40
N ASN A 32 9.02 -10.89 -35.70
CA ASN A 32 8.99 -9.86 -36.75
C ASN A 32 7.67 -9.07 -36.73
N GLU A 33 6.52 -9.72 -36.52
CA GLU A 33 5.24 -9.02 -36.41
C GLU A 33 5.20 -8.11 -35.19
N ILE A 34 5.70 -8.56 -34.04
CA ILE A 34 5.80 -7.74 -32.82
C ILE A 34 6.73 -6.53 -33.05
N ASP A 35 7.83 -6.70 -33.77
CA ASP A 35 8.77 -5.61 -34.06
C ASP A 35 8.21 -4.57 -35.05
N MET A 36 7.29 -4.96 -35.93
CA MET A 36 6.60 -4.05 -36.84
C MET A 36 5.54 -3.18 -36.15
N LEU A 37 5.11 -3.55 -34.94
CA LEU A 37 4.14 -2.76 -34.17
C LEU A 37 4.73 -1.44 -33.66
N SER A 38 3.89 -0.42 -33.63
CA SER A 38 4.27 0.85 -33.02
C SER A 38 4.61 0.67 -31.53
N LEU A 39 5.40 1.59 -30.97
CA LEU A 39 5.67 1.60 -29.52
C LEU A 39 4.39 1.66 -28.68
N HIS A 40 3.35 2.33 -29.20
CA HIS A 40 2.05 2.42 -28.54
C HIS A 40 1.33 1.06 -28.54
N ASP A 41 1.26 0.38 -29.69
CA ASP A 41 0.57 -0.91 -29.81
C ASP A 41 1.28 -2.02 -29.02
N ARG A 42 2.62 -2.02 -29.01
CA ARG A 42 3.39 -2.92 -28.15
C ARG A 42 3.06 -2.71 -26.68
N ASN A 43 3.07 -1.45 -26.22
CA ASN A 43 2.71 -1.15 -24.84
C ASN A 43 1.26 -1.56 -24.53
N ALA A 44 0.32 -1.34 -25.45
CA ALA A 44 -1.07 -1.76 -25.29
C ALA A 44 -1.21 -3.29 -25.18
N ILE A 45 -0.53 -4.06 -26.03
CA ILE A 45 -0.51 -5.53 -25.95
C ILE A 45 0.16 -6.00 -24.66
N TYR A 46 1.26 -5.37 -24.24
CA TYR A 46 1.90 -5.68 -22.96
C TYR A 46 0.96 -5.38 -21.78
N GLU A 47 0.26 -4.24 -21.80
CA GLU A 47 -0.74 -3.87 -20.80
C GLU A 47 -1.91 -4.87 -20.79
N GLU A 48 -2.39 -5.29 -21.96
CA GLU A 48 -3.46 -6.29 -22.13
C GLU A 48 -3.06 -7.67 -21.62
N ILE A 49 -1.89 -8.20 -22.05
CA ILE A 49 -1.36 -9.50 -21.60
C ILE A 49 -1.19 -9.52 -20.07
N HIS A 50 -0.85 -8.38 -19.48
CA HIS A 50 -0.71 -8.24 -18.03
C HIS A 50 -2.03 -7.90 -17.31
N GLY A 51 -3.12 -7.65 -18.04
CA GLY A 51 -4.41 -7.29 -17.48
C GLY A 51 -4.43 -5.93 -16.79
N VAL A 52 -3.51 -5.03 -17.15
CA VAL A 52 -3.38 -3.69 -16.56
C VAL A 52 -3.78 -2.65 -17.60
N SER A 53 -5.08 -2.49 -17.86
CA SER A 53 -5.55 -1.34 -18.63
C SER A 53 -5.59 -0.10 -17.73
N ASN A 54 -4.98 0.99 -18.18
CA ASN A 54 -5.05 2.25 -17.46
C ASN A 54 -6.45 2.88 -17.63
N MET A 55 -7.34 2.65 -16.68
CA MET A 55 -8.67 3.27 -16.64
C MET A 55 -8.65 4.74 -16.14
N ALA A 56 -7.48 5.33 -15.89
CA ALA A 56 -7.40 6.69 -15.38
C ALA A 56 -7.90 7.72 -16.40
N THR A 57 -8.87 8.52 -16.00
CA THR A 57 -9.33 9.69 -16.76
C THR A 57 -8.16 10.65 -17.00
N LYS A 58 -8.03 11.18 -18.22
CA LYS A 58 -7.04 12.22 -18.53
C LYS A 58 -7.32 13.46 -17.67
N GLU A 59 -6.43 13.76 -16.74
CA GLU A 59 -6.58 14.88 -15.82
C GLU A 59 -6.30 16.20 -16.54
N THR A 60 -7.32 17.04 -16.71
CA THR A 60 -7.16 18.45 -17.11
C THR A 60 -7.29 19.35 -15.86
N PRO A 61 -6.63 20.53 -15.82
CA PRO A 61 -6.73 21.43 -14.68
C PRO A 61 -8.18 21.85 -14.38
N GLU A 62 -9.00 22.00 -15.43
CA GLU A 62 -10.42 22.32 -15.32
C GLU A 62 -11.22 21.21 -14.60
N ILE A 63 -10.96 19.94 -14.91
CA ILE A 63 -11.63 18.81 -14.25
C ILE A 63 -11.22 18.75 -12.78
N ILE A 64 -9.94 18.97 -12.48
CA ILE A 64 -9.40 18.97 -11.12
C ILE A 64 -10.06 20.06 -10.27
N GLU A 65 -10.07 21.30 -10.77
CA GLU A 65 -10.66 22.43 -10.04
C GLU A 65 -12.17 22.25 -9.83
N ASN A 66 -12.90 21.84 -10.88
CA ASN A 66 -14.33 21.59 -10.80
C ASN A 66 -14.67 20.46 -9.80
N ALA A 67 -13.88 19.38 -9.81
CA ALA A 67 -14.07 18.26 -8.90
C ALA A 67 -13.78 18.65 -7.45
N LEU A 68 -12.74 19.45 -7.18
CA LEU A 68 -12.43 19.93 -5.84
C LEU A 68 -13.52 20.86 -5.29
N GLN A 69 -14.04 21.78 -6.11
CA GLN A 69 -15.17 22.64 -5.72
C GLN A 69 -16.41 21.81 -5.39
N LYS A 70 -16.75 20.82 -6.24
CA LYS A 70 -17.87 19.91 -5.98
C LYS A 70 -17.64 19.03 -4.76
N PHE A 71 -16.40 18.62 -4.50
CA PHE A 71 -16.04 17.82 -3.33
C PHE A 71 -16.27 18.58 -2.03
N GLU A 72 -15.91 19.87 -1.99
CA GLU A 72 -16.23 20.73 -0.84
C GLU A 72 -17.74 20.90 -0.67
N ALA A 73 -18.46 21.22 -1.74
CA ALA A 73 -19.92 21.38 -1.69
C ALA A 73 -20.63 20.09 -1.24
N GLU A 74 -20.16 18.93 -1.70
CA GLU A 74 -20.68 17.63 -1.28
C GLU A 74 -20.38 17.36 0.20
N LEU A 75 -19.19 17.74 0.70
CA LEU A 75 -18.90 17.69 2.12
C LEU A 75 -19.85 18.59 2.93
N GLU A 76 -20.17 19.79 2.46
CA GLU A 76 -21.11 20.68 3.15
C GLU A 76 -22.56 20.15 3.10
N ASN A 77 -23.00 19.61 1.96
CA ASN A 77 -24.35 19.07 1.80
C ASN A 77 -24.62 17.90 2.76
N ASN A 78 -23.65 16.99 2.92
CA ASN A 78 -23.73 15.89 3.89
C ASN A 78 -23.79 16.38 5.35
N TYR A 79 -23.62 17.67 5.63
CA TYR A 79 -23.74 18.23 6.99
C TYR A 79 -25.19 18.57 7.32
N SER A 80 -25.94 19.05 6.34
CA SER A 80 -27.30 19.57 6.53
C SER A 80 -28.34 18.45 6.68
N THR A 81 -28.10 17.31 6.03
CA THR A 81 -29.00 16.14 6.09
C THR A 81 -29.07 15.53 7.49
N ASP A 82 -27.95 15.47 8.22
CA ASP A 82 -27.91 14.83 9.53
C ASP A 82 -28.54 15.69 10.64
N ALA A 83 -28.48 17.02 10.50
CA ALA A 83 -29.06 17.96 11.45
C ALA A 83 -30.61 18.00 11.39
N ALA A 84 -31.19 17.82 10.20
CA ALA A 84 -32.64 17.91 10.00
C ALA A 84 -33.39 16.58 10.18
N SER A 85 -32.71 15.44 10.05
CA SER A 85 -33.36 14.11 9.99
C SER A 85 -33.58 13.43 11.35
N ASN A 86 -33.08 14.01 12.45
CA ASN A 86 -32.81 13.25 13.67
C ASN A 86 -33.89 13.29 14.78
N SER A 87 -35.17 13.46 14.46
CA SER A 87 -36.23 13.35 15.47
C SER A 87 -36.88 11.96 15.58
N ASN A 88 -36.81 11.07 14.56
CA ASN A 88 -37.71 9.90 14.52
C ASN A 88 -37.08 8.52 14.20
N SER A 89 -35.75 8.37 14.04
CA SER A 89 -35.15 7.05 13.74
C SER A 89 -34.68 6.34 15.02
N ALA A 90 -35.49 5.40 15.52
CA ALA A 90 -35.20 4.61 16.73
C ALA A 90 -34.12 3.52 16.55
N ASN A 91 -33.40 3.49 15.43
CA ASN A 91 -32.33 2.51 15.16
C ASN A 91 -30.98 3.05 15.67
N ALA A 92 -30.82 3.08 16.99
CA ALA A 92 -29.74 3.74 17.73
C ALA A 92 -28.34 3.08 17.65
N GLY A 93 -28.03 2.32 16.60
CA GLY A 93 -26.82 1.49 16.55
C GLY A 93 -25.74 1.91 15.56
N GLU A 94 -26.08 2.65 14.51
CA GLU A 94 -25.13 2.92 13.42
C GLU A 94 -24.43 4.26 13.67
N ALA A 95 -23.12 4.20 13.94
CA ALA A 95 -22.32 5.39 14.17
C ALA A 95 -22.39 6.31 12.94
N SER A 96 -22.64 7.61 13.17
CA SER A 96 -22.70 8.58 12.08
C SER A 96 -21.45 8.45 11.19
N PRO A 97 -21.62 8.34 9.86
CA PRO A 97 -20.50 8.17 8.93
C PRO A 97 -19.53 9.34 8.93
N ARG A 98 -19.84 10.43 9.63
CA ARG A 98 -19.04 11.66 9.67
C ARG A 98 -18.36 11.96 11.01
N LEU A 99 -18.58 11.14 12.03
CA LEU A 99 -18.12 11.41 13.40
C LEU A 99 -16.64 11.88 13.47
N ALA A 100 -15.73 11.16 12.81
CA ALA A 100 -14.31 11.49 12.84
C ALA A 100 -13.97 12.83 12.17
N TYR A 101 -14.66 13.18 11.08
CA TYR A 101 -14.47 14.44 10.38
C TYR A 101 -14.91 15.63 11.23
N ASP A 102 -16.09 15.52 11.85
CA ASP A 102 -16.64 16.60 12.68
C ASP A 102 -15.79 16.84 13.93
N ILE A 103 -15.25 15.77 14.52
CA ILE A 103 -14.28 15.86 15.61
C ILE A 103 -13.06 16.67 15.19
N ILE A 104 -12.50 16.43 13.98
CA ILE A 104 -11.33 17.19 13.51
C ILE A 104 -11.70 18.66 13.24
N MET A 105 -12.84 18.92 12.60
CA MET A 105 -13.24 20.28 12.24
C MET A 105 -13.67 21.14 13.44
N ASN A 106 -14.28 20.55 14.47
CA ASN A 106 -14.74 21.26 15.67
C ASN A 106 -13.66 21.45 16.75
N GLN A 107 -12.45 20.91 16.57
CA GLN A 107 -11.36 21.11 17.53
C GLN A 107 -10.99 22.59 17.69
N GLN A 108 -10.91 23.08 18.92
CA GLN A 108 -10.58 24.47 19.20
C GLN A 108 -9.15 24.85 18.74
N PRO A 109 -8.94 26.09 18.26
CA PRO A 109 -7.65 26.55 17.72
C PRO A 109 -6.52 26.65 18.77
N ALA A 110 -6.84 26.57 20.06
CA ALA A 110 -5.85 26.62 21.14
C ALA A 110 -4.94 25.38 21.20
N ASN A 111 -5.27 24.30 20.48
CA ASN A 111 -4.48 23.08 20.43
C ASN A 111 -3.66 22.99 19.13
N LYS A 112 -2.49 22.33 19.21
CA LYS A 112 -1.51 22.07 18.12
C LYS A 112 -2.05 21.32 16.88
N ASN A 113 -3.37 21.15 16.74
CA ASN A 113 -4.01 20.32 15.72
C ASN A 113 -4.37 21.12 14.44
N LEU A 114 -3.73 22.27 14.22
CA LEU A 114 -3.88 23.03 12.97
C LEU A 114 -3.47 22.19 11.76
N ALA A 115 -2.49 21.29 11.92
CA ALA A 115 -2.02 20.40 10.86
C ALA A 115 -3.14 19.50 10.30
N SER A 116 -3.97 18.88 11.13
CA SER A 116 -5.04 17.98 10.67
C SER A 116 -6.09 18.71 9.85
N LYS A 117 -6.52 19.90 10.29
CA LYS A 117 -7.49 20.72 9.55
C LYS A 117 -6.93 21.18 8.21
N THR A 118 -5.67 21.62 8.21
CA THR A 118 -4.97 22.02 6.97
C THR A 118 -4.85 20.84 6.01
N LEU A 119 -4.54 19.64 6.50
CA LEU A 119 -4.46 18.45 5.66
C LEU A 119 -5.80 18.05 5.04
N LEU A 120 -6.91 18.11 5.80
CA LEU A 120 -8.24 17.83 5.25
C LEU A 120 -8.69 18.87 4.21
N ARG A 121 -8.12 20.08 4.26
CA ARG A 121 -8.33 21.16 3.28
C ARG A 121 -7.33 21.16 2.14
N ASP A 122 -6.26 20.37 2.23
CA ASP A 122 -5.26 20.28 1.20
C ASP A 122 -5.81 19.57 -0.04
N ASP A 123 -5.66 20.22 -1.19
CA ASP A 123 -6.12 19.70 -2.47
C ASP A 123 -5.43 18.38 -2.82
N ASN A 124 -4.14 18.24 -2.50
CA ASN A 124 -3.42 17.00 -2.78
C ASN A 124 -3.97 15.82 -1.98
N PHE A 125 -4.39 16.04 -0.74
CA PHE A 125 -5.06 15.03 0.07
C PHE A 125 -6.40 14.62 -0.53
N ARG A 126 -7.25 15.60 -0.90
CA ARG A 126 -8.57 15.37 -1.50
C ARG A 126 -8.47 14.68 -2.86
N LEU A 127 -7.49 15.06 -3.68
CA LEU A 127 -7.25 14.47 -4.99
C LEU A 127 -6.90 12.98 -4.92
N ARG A 128 -6.35 12.49 -3.81
CA ARG A 128 -6.12 11.04 -3.63
C ARG A 128 -7.44 10.26 -3.66
N PHE A 129 -8.47 10.79 -3.00
CA PHE A 129 -9.78 10.16 -2.98
C PHE A 129 -10.48 10.30 -4.32
N LEU A 130 -10.46 11.50 -4.93
CA LEU A 130 -11.03 11.73 -6.27
C LEU A 130 -10.42 10.79 -7.32
N ARG A 131 -9.09 10.69 -7.39
CA ARG A 131 -8.39 9.78 -8.31
C ARG A 131 -8.76 8.31 -8.07
N PHE A 132 -8.95 7.92 -6.81
CA PHE A 132 -9.30 6.54 -6.45
C PHE A 132 -10.71 6.11 -6.93
N VAL A 133 -11.60 7.05 -7.22
CA VAL A 133 -12.95 6.78 -7.76
C VAL A 133 -13.17 7.44 -9.13
N PHE A 134 -12.10 7.68 -9.89
CA PHE A 134 -12.19 8.28 -11.23
C PHE A 134 -13.00 9.60 -11.27
N PHE A 135 -12.84 10.44 -10.25
CA PHE A 135 -13.52 11.72 -10.06
C PHE A 135 -15.04 11.65 -9.81
N ASP A 136 -15.58 10.50 -9.37
CA ASP A 136 -16.91 10.47 -8.74
C ASP A 136 -16.87 11.16 -7.36
N VAL A 137 -17.32 12.40 -7.33
CA VAL A 137 -17.27 13.26 -6.13
C VAL A 137 -17.96 12.62 -4.92
N LYS A 138 -19.14 12.00 -5.11
CA LYS A 138 -19.92 11.42 -4.01
C LYS A 138 -19.21 10.21 -3.42
N ALA A 139 -18.74 9.31 -4.29
CA ALA A 139 -17.98 8.15 -3.85
C ALA A 139 -16.66 8.56 -3.19
N ALA A 140 -16.01 9.63 -3.67
CA ALA A 140 -14.76 10.13 -3.12
C ALA A 140 -14.95 10.65 -1.69
N VAL A 141 -15.99 11.47 -1.47
CA VAL A 141 -16.34 11.99 -0.13
C VAL A 141 -16.68 10.84 0.82
N ALA A 142 -17.52 9.89 0.38
CA ALA A 142 -17.87 8.71 1.19
C ALA A 142 -16.63 7.90 1.60
N ARG A 143 -15.68 7.68 0.68
CA ARG A 143 -14.42 6.98 0.98
C ARG A 143 -13.51 7.76 1.91
N MET A 144 -13.45 9.09 1.79
CA MET A 144 -12.67 9.92 2.72
C MET A 144 -13.24 9.83 4.13
N LEU A 145 -14.56 9.93 4.29
CA LEU A 145 -15.23 9.81 5.59
C LEU A 145 -15.02 8.41 6.20
N LEU A 146 -15.17 7.36 5.39
CA LEU A 146 -14.89 5.98 5.81
C LEU A 146 -13.44 5.80 6.27
N PHE A 147 -12.48 6.40 5.57
CA PHE A 147 -11.07 6.38 5.95
C PHE A 147 -10.82 7.07 7.29
N LEU A 148 -11.41 8.24 7.53
CA LEU A 148 -11.27 8.94 8.82
C LEU A 148 -11.90 8.14 9.97
N ASN A 149 -13.07 7.52 9.74
CA ASN A 149 -13.67 6.63 10.73
C ASN A 149 -12.80 5.39 10.97
N ALA A 150 -12.21 4.80 9.93
CA ALA A 150 -11.31 3.66 10.09
C ALA A 150 -10.09 4.04 10.96
N ILE A 151 -9.49 5.22 10.75
CA ILE A 151 -8.42 5.72 11.62
C ILE A 151 -8.91 5.87 13.06
N HIS A 152 -10.09 6.48 13.25
CA HIS A 152 -10.68 6.67 14.57
C HIS A 152 -10.93 5.33 15.27
N THR A 153 -11.48 4.34 14.56
CA THR A 153 -11.79 3.01 15.09
C THR A 153 -10.52 2.24 15.45
N LEU A 154 -9.48 2.31 14.62
CA LEU A 154 -8.25 1.55 14.82
C LEU A 154 -7.33 2.16 15.88
N TYR A 155 -7.25 3.49 15.95
CA TYR A 155 -6.23 4.19 16.73
C TYR A 155 -6.79 5.19 17.75
N GLY A 156 -8.11 5.35 17.78
CA GLY A 156 -8.80 6.23 18.71
C GLY A 156 -8.68 7.72 18.37
N LEU A 157 -9.15 8.53 19.30
CA LEU A 157 -9.24 9.98 19.16
C LEU A 157 -7.88 10.68 19.05
N GLU A 158 -6.85 10.15 19.72
CA GLU A 158 -5.50 10.73 19.73
C GLU A 158 -4.85 10.70 18.34
N ALA A 159 -5.19 9.70 17.53
CA ALA A 159 -4.71 9.60 16.15
C ALA A 159 -5.27 10.71 15.26
N LEU A 160 -6.57 11.01 15.39
CA LEU A 160 -7.21 12.09 14.62
C LEU A 160 -6.63 13.47 14.98
N LYS A 161 -6.32 13.69 16.27
CA LYS A 161 -5.71 14.93 16.74
C LYS A 161 -4.31 15.15 16.14
N LYS A 162 -3.55 14.08 15.98
CA LYS A 162 -2.18 14.09 15.45
C LYS A 162 -2.10 13.73 13.96
N PHE A 163 -3.24 13.68 13.29
CA PHE A 163 -3.32 13.29 11.88
C PHE A 163 -2.68 14.37 11.00
N ASP A 164 -1.45 14.15 10.58
CA ASP A 164 -0.68 15.07 9.75
C ASP A 164 -0.14 14.36 8.49
N THR A 165 0.51 15.13 7.60
CA THR A 165 1.10 14.61 6.36
C THR A 165 2.23 13.61 6.64
N SER A 166 2.89 13.74 7.79
CA SER A 166 4.03 12.90 8.17
C SER A 166 3.59 11.52 8.62
N MET A 167 2.35 11.38 9.13
CA MET A 167 1.82 10.14 9.71
C MET A 167 2.74 9.56 10.80
N ASN A 168 3.64 10.37 11.38
CA ASN A 168 4.61 9.96 12.38
C ASN A 168 3.93 9.39 13.64
N PHE A 169 2.67 9.73 13.86
CA PHE A 169 1.86 9.19 14.94
C PHE A 169 1.79 7.65 14.97
N PHE A 170 1.79 6.98 13.82
CA PHE A 170 1.69 5.51 13.79
C PHE A 170 2.96 4.80 14.26
N ILE A 171 4.07 5.53 14.42
CA ILE A 171 5.35 4.98 14.85
C ILE A 171 5.84 5.80 16.06
N PRO A 172 5.10 5.76 17.19
CA PRO A 172 5.32 6.68 18.30
C PRO A 172 6.65 6.42 19.03
N ASP A 173 7.16 5.19 18.96
CA ASP A 173 8.24 4.73 19.84
C ASP A 173 9.48 4.24 19.09
N GLY A 174 10.62 4.29 19.80
CA GLY A 174 11.91 3.79 19.31
C GLY A 174 11.87 2.31 18.91
N ASP A 175 11.06 1.49 19.59
CA ASP A 175 10.95 0.06 19.29
C ASP A 175 10.23 -0.21 17.97
N ALA A 176 9.15 0.53 17.67
CA ALA A 176 8.46 0.42 16.39
C ALA A 176 9.35 0.94 15.23
N GLN A 177 10.08 2.03 15.46
CA GLN A 177 11.09 2.50 14.51
C GLN A 177 12.23 1.50 14.35
N ALA A 178 12.69 0.87 15.43
CA ALA A 178 13.73 -0.15 15.41
C ALA A 178 13.25 -1.39 14.65
N ALA A 179 11.99 -1.80 14.81
CA ALA A 179 11.39 -2.89 14.06
C ALA A 179 11.27 -2.57 12.56
N LEU A 180 10.90 -1.35 12.19
CA LEU A 180 10.92 -0.90 10.79
C LEU A 180 12.35 -0.87 10.23
N ARG A 181 13.32 -0.37 11.02
CA ARG A 181 14.74 -0.34 10.64
C ARG A 181 15.38 -1.73 10.61
N ALA A 182 14.85 -2.70 11.34
CA ALA A 182 15.29 -4.09 11.30
C ALA A 182 14.99 -4.74 9.93
N GLY A 183 14.19 -4.10 9.08
CA GLY A 183 13.97 -4.52 7.71
C GLY A 183 12.96 -5.65 7.58
N TYR A 184 12.09 -5.87 8.57
CA TYR A 184 10.97 -6.83 8.45
C TYR A 184 9.92 -6.38 7.44
N ILE A 185 9.77 -5.07 7.28
CA ILE A 185 8.94 -4.45 6.26
C ILE A 185 9.87 -3.61 5.39
N GLN A 186 10.05 -3.99 4.14
CA GLN A 186 10.92 -3.28 3.21
C GLN A 186 10.11 -2.66 2.10
N LEU A 187 10.25 -1.34 1.94
CA LEU A 187 9.79 -0.64 0.74
C LEU A 187 10.90 -0.72 -0.30
N LEU A 188 10.69 -1.49 -1.37
CA LEU A 188 11.72 -1.61 -2.40
C LEU A 188 11.88 -0.31 -3.18
N PRO A 189 13.10 0.04 -3.63
CA PRO A 189 13.34 1.24 -4.44
C PRO A 189 12.65 1.13 -5.81
N PHE A 190 12.44 -0.10 -6.29
CA PHE A 190 11.78 -0.40 -7.54
C PHE A 190 10.26 -0.37 -7.41
N ARG A 191 9.61 -0.06 -8.52
CA ARG A 191 8.16 -0.19 -8.69
C ARG A 191 7.86 -1.45 -9.49
N ASP A 192 6.64 -1.97 -9.36
CA ASP A 192 6.19 -3.03 -10.26
C ASP A 192 5.92 -2.49 -11.67
N ARG A 193 5.52 -3.38 -12.59
CA ARG A 193 5.22 -3.00 -13.99
C ARG A 193 4.09 -1.98 -14.11
N SER A 194 3.16 -1.96 -13.16
CA SER A 194 2.06 -0.98 -13.09
C SER A 194 2.44 0.30 -12.34
N GLY A 195 3.71 0.48 -11.99
CA GLY A 195 4.18 1.64 -11.25
C GLY A 195 3.81 1.64 -9.76
N ARG A 196 3.28 0.54 -9.19
CA ARG A 196 2.96 0.45 -7.77
C ARG A 196 4.23 0.27 -6.94
N ARG A 197 4.20 0.77 -5.71
CA ARG A 197 5.25 0.54 -4.73
C ARG A 197 5.19 -0.90 -4.24
N ILE A 198 6.35 -1.54 -4.12
CA ILE A 198 6.45 -2.93 -3.64
C ILE A 198 6.84 -2.89 -2.17
N ILE A 199 5.98 -3.46 -1.32
CA ILE A 199 6.24 -3.67 0.11
C ILE A 199 6.45 -5.16 0.33
N VAL A 200 7.59 -5.53 0.92
CA VAL A 200 7.95 -6.91 1.24
C VAL A 200 7.87 -7.12 2.73
N PHE A 201 7.18 -8.18 3.15
CA PHE A 201 7.09 -8.62 4.54
C PHE A 201 7.98 -9.85 4.74
N LEU A 202 9.07 -9.72 5.48
CA LEU A 202 10.00 -10.81 5.81
C LEU A 202 9.58 -11.45 7.14
N MET A 203 8.49 -12.21 7.14
CA MET A 203 7.93 -12.78 8.37
C MET A 203 8.82 -13.88 8.98
N ASP A 204 9.60 -14.60 8.18
CA ASP A 204 10.52 -15.63 8.67
C ASP A 204 11.65 -15.06 9.53
N ALA A 205 12.02 -13.81 9.29
CA ALA A 205 13.00 -13.10 10.10
C ALA A 205 12.49 -12.80 11.51
N LEU A 206 11.17 -12.79 11.75
CA LEU A 206 10.59 -12.63 13.09
C LEU A 206 10.73 -13.89 13.96
N ARG A 207 11.00 -15.05 13.35
CA ARG A 207 11.28 -16.31 14.08
C ARG A 207 12.75 -16.45 14.47
N LEU A 208 13.62 -15.71 13.80
CA LEU A 208 15.04 -15.68 14.10
C LEU A 208 15.30 -14.60 15.15
N ARG A 209 16.04 -14.94 16.19
CA ARG A 209 16.49 -13.95 17.20
C ARG A 209 17.40 -12.95 16.47
N SER A 210 16.86 -11.77 16.16
CA SER A 210 17.58 -10.75 15.43
C SER A 210 18.58 -10.05 16.34
N GLU A 211 19.87 -10.29 16.12
CA GLU A 211 20.93 -9.48 16.68
C GLU A 211 21.19 -8.30 15.74
N VAL A 212 20.65 -7.12 16.09
CA VAL A 212 20.98 -5.89 15.36
C VAL A 212 22.42 -5.50 15.67
N ARG A 213 23.34 -5.81 14.77
CA ARG A 213 24.71 -5.26 14.82
C ARG A 213 24.66 -3.80 14.38
N VAL A 214 24.56 -2.90 15.35
CA VAL A 214 24.83 -1.47 15.12
C VAL A 214 26.33 -1.32 14.89
N SER A 215 26.73 -1.22 13.63
CA SER A 215 28.08 -0.74 13.30
C SER A 215 28.04 0.77 13.46
N THR A 216 28.53 1.28 14.60
CA THR A 216 28.94 2.68 14.68
C THR A 216 30.14 2.82 13.77
N GLY A 217 29.87 3.17 12.52
CA GLY A 217 30.87 3.65 11.59
C GLY A 217 31.46 4.94 12.14
N ALA A 218 32.36 4.82 13.10
CA ALA A 218 33.30 5.87 13.43
C ALA A 218 34.13 6.06 12.16
N ILE A 219 33.77 7.06 11.36
CA ILE A 219 34.75 7.68 10.47
C ILE A 219 35.93 8.01 11.38
N PRO A 220 37.13 7.45 11.16
CA PRO A 220 38.25 7.71 12.02
C PRO A 220 38.62 9.19 11.88
N CYS A 221 38.05 10.04 12.74
CA CYS A 221 38.62 11.34 13.04
C CYS A 221 39.93 11.07 13.79
N PRO A 222 41.09 11.56 13.29
CA PRO A 222 42.36 11.31 13.94
C PRO A 222 42.38 11.96 15.35
N ALA A 223 42.43 11.06 16.34
CA ALA A 223 42.95 11.22 17.69
C ALA A 223 42.37 12.32 18.60
N LEU A 224 41.35 11.97 19.37
CA LEU A 224 41.30 12.35 20.79
C LEU A 224 41.20 11.07 21.64
N PRO A 225 42.04 10.93 22.70
CA PRO A 225 42.10 9.70 23.48
C PRO A 225 41.05 9.76 24.59
N TYR A 226 39.86 9.20 24.35
CA TYR A 226 38.99 8.82 25.46
C TYR A 226 38.37 7.44 25.24
N ASP A 227 38.52 6.67 26.31
CA ASP A 227 38.07 5.32 26.57
C ASP A 227 36.54 5.29 26.78
N THR A 228 35.86 4.27 26.24
CA THR A 228 34.86 3.42 26.93
C THR A 228 33.96 2.70 25.93
N HIS A 229 34.06 1.37 25.90
CA HIS A 229 33.12 0.47 25.24
C HIS A 229 31.80 0.39 26.03
N THR A 230 30.78 1.15 25.64
CA THR A 230 29.42 0.90 26.13
C THR A 230 28.72 -0.15 25.26
N LYS A 231 28.74 -1.41 25.70
CA LYS A 231 27.87 -2.46 25.15
C LYS A 231 26.44 -2.21 25.64
N ILE A 232 25.58 -1.67 24.79
CA ILE A 232 24.13 -1.65 25.04
C ILE A 232 23.59 -3.06 24.77
N ARG A 233 23.41 -3.86 25.83
CA ARG A 233 22.64 -5.11 25.75
C ARG A 233 21.17 -4.78 25.97
N TYR A 234 20.35 -4.91 24.93
CA TYR A 234 18.90 -4.98 25.12
C TYR A 234 18.58 -6.35 25.73
N ASN A 235 18.05 -6.34 26.95
CA ASN A 235 17.65 -7.54 27.66
C ASN A 235 16.25 -7.95 27.16
N THR A 236 16.17 -8.91 26.24
CA THR A 236 14.89 -9.40 25.69
C THR A 236 14.21 -10.45 26.57
N ASP A 237 14.72 -10.73 27.78
CA ASP A 237 14.27 -11.88 28.58
C ASP A 237 13.02 -11.61 29.44
N THR A 238 12.21 -10.59 29.14
CA THR A 238 11.02 -10.22 29.94
C THR A 238 9.66 -10.53 29.29
N GLN A 239 9.51 -11.63 28.55
CA GLN A 239 8.17 -12.15 28.17
C GLN A 239 8.03 -13.67 28.28
N LYS A 240 8.37 -14.24 29.44
CA LYS A 240 7.87 -15.56 29.86
C LYS A 240 7.37 -15.51 31.29
N GLN A 241 6.26 -14.81 31.56
CA GLN A 241 5.48 -15.06 32.76
C GLN A 241 3.97 -15.05 32.48
N ASN A 242 3.37 -16.22 32.69
CA ASN A 242 2.01 -16.46 33.17
C ASN A 242 0.83 -16.34 32.17
N TYR A 243 0.70 -17.35 31.30
CA TYR A 243 -0.61 -17.90 30.95
C TYR A 243 -0.82 -19.19 31.74
N ALA A 244 -1.35 -19.07 32.95
CA ALA A 244 -1.91 -20.20 33.68
C ALA A 244 -3.29 -20.51 33.07
N HIS A 245 -3.43 -21.68 32.47
CA HIS A 245 -4.73 -22.20 32.06
C HIS A 245 -5.58 -22.54 33.29
N PRO A 246 -6.86 -22.13 33.35
CA PRO A 246 -7.79 -22.68 34.33
C PRO A 246 -8.17 -24.11 33.92
N THR A 247 -7.82 -25.09 34.75
CA THR A 247 -8.36 -26.45 34.66
C THR A 247 -9.86 -26.43 34.95
N ARG A 248 -10.60 -27.12 34.08
CA ARG A 248 -12.03 -27.42 34.19
C ARG A 248 -12.33 -28.36 35.34
#